data_AF-A0A6L9YF60-F1
#
_entry.id   AF-A0A6L9YF60-F1
#
_cell.length_a   1.000
_cell.length_b   1.000
_cell.length_c   1.000
_cell.angle_alpha   90.00
_cell.angle_beta   90.00
_cell.angle_gamma   90.00
#
_symmetry.space_group_name_H-M   'P 1'
#
loop_
_entity.id
_entity.type
_entity.pdbx_description
1 polymer ?
#
loop_
_entity_poly.entity_id
_entity_poly.type
_entity_poly.pdbx_seq_one_letter_code
_entity_poly.pdbx_strand_id
1 'polypeptide(L)'
;MPVIGSELSPIATIAINATFLSERINNPCYQNVIPQKYHDLIEERLNTWSKLLGGEQQLKQRLQWDGLDLTTVRNLLGTAEFREDYTLPSWAETLKELIETTSASWLTLEGEDNSPLDSQNPLPFEDFYLPFILVGRRKLSTGLSANSPLTLLSQEAYAALERSLLQQLVNLGIETLLFEFNTFRKAHPPANQTTPQESRIIYNTFLKNLLKDGGLAFFNRYPVLGRLIATTLELWVESTTEFIRRLTG
;
A
#
# COMPACT_ATOMS: atom_id res chain seq x y z
N MET A 1 -7.29 20.22 -30.30
CA MET A 1 -6.69 21.06 -29.24
C MET A 1 -6.53 20.16 -28.03
N PRO A 2 -5.30 19.89 -27.56
CA PRO A 2 -5.12 19.02 -26.40
C PRO A 2 -5.52 19.80 -25.15
N VAL A 3 -6.33 19.18 -24.31
CA VAL A 3 -6.76 19.74 -23.03
C VAL A 3 -5.58 19.59 -22.08
N ILE A 4 -4.78 20.64 -21.96
CA ILE A 4 -3.78 20.75 -20.89
C ILE A 4 -4.55 20.91 -19.58
N GLY A 5 -4.49 19.91 -18.70
CA GLY A 5 -4.80 20.09 -17.28
C GLY A 5 -6.06 19.41 -16.75
N SER A 6 -6.29 18.11 -17.02
CA SER A 6 -7.08 17.32 -16.08
C SER A 6 -6.22 17.02 -14.85
N GLU A 7 -6.56 17.56 -13.68
CA GLU A 7 -5.94 17.17 -12.41
C GLU A 7 -6.02 15.65 -12.27
N LEU A 8 -4.87 14.99 -12.09
CA LEU A 8 -4.81 13.53 -11.94
C LEU A 8 -5.58 13.14 -10.68
N SER A 9 -6.40 12.09 -10.79
CA SER A 9 -6.99 11.47 -9.62
C SER A 9 -5.87 11.12 -8.62
N PRO A 10 -6.06 11.38 -7.31
CA PRO A 10 -5.06 11.03 -6.29
C PRO A 10 -4.58 9.57 -6.35
N ILE A 11 -5.46 8.64 -6.74
CA ILE A 11 -5.12 7.22 -6.92
C ILE A 11 -4.19 6.99 -8.11
N ALA A 12 -4.39 7.70 -9.22
CA ALA A 12 -3.50 7.61 -10.37
C ALA A 12 -2.10 8.12 -10.03
N THR A 13 -2.00 9.19 -9.23
CA THR A 13 -0.72 9.68 -8.71
C THR A 13 -0.01 8.63 -7.86
N ILE A 14 -0.74 7.94 -6.98
CA ILE A 14 -0.19 6.82 -6.19
C ILE A 14 0.29 5.69 -7.12
N ALA A 15 -0.50 5.31 -8.13
CA ALA A 15 -0.16 4.27 -9.09
C ALA A 15 1.15 4.55 -9.85
N ILE A 16 1.30 5.78 -10.33
CA ILE A 16 2.50 6.24 -11.05
C ILE A 16 3.72 6.20 -10.11
N ASN A 17 3.58 6.71 -8.89
CA ASN A 17 4.67 6.76 -7.93
C ASN A 17 5.03 5.38 -7.34
N ALA A 18 4.12 4.40 -7.42
CA ALA A 18 4.34 3.01 -7.02
C ALA A 18 4.85 2.11 -8.17
N THR A 19 5.05 2.66 -9.37
CA THR A 19 5.51 1.90 -10.53
C THR A 19 6.98 1.52 -10.35
N PHE A 20 7.30 0.23 -10.46
CA PHE A 20 8.65 -0.28 -10.37
C PHE A 20 9.47 0.04 -11.62
N LEU A 21 10.80 0.06 -11.48
CA LEU A 21 11.70 0.30 -12.60
C LEU A 21 11.47 -0.71 -13.74
N SER A 22 11.26 -1.99 -13.41
CA SER A 22 10.97 -3.07 -14.36
C SER A 22 9.71 -2.83 -15.19
N GLU A 23 8.68 -2.21 -14.61
CA GLU A 23 7.44 -1.90 -15.32
C GLU A 23 7.60 -0.68 -16.21
N ARG A 24 8.37 0.33 -15.77
CA ARG A 24 8.69 1.49 -16.58
C ARG A 24 9.47 1.11 -17.85
N ILE A 25 10.34 0.10 -17.75
CA ILE A 25 11.12 -0.41 -18.88
C ILE A 25 10.22 -1.08 -19.91
N ASN A 26 9.26 -1.88 -19.45
CA ASN A 26 8.45 -2.72 -20.33
C ASN A 26 7.19 -2.04 -20.87
N ASN A 27 6.88 -0.81 -20.43
CA ASN A 27 5.63 -0.16 -20.76
C ASN A 27 5.84 1.16 -21.54
N PRO A 28 5.41 1.23 -22.82
CA PRO A 28 5.57 2.41 -23.66
C PRO A 28 4.70 3.61 -23.22
N CYS A 29 3.78 3.43 -22.27
CA CYS A 29 2.98 4.53 -21.73
C CYS A 29 3.80 5.51 -20.87
N TYR A 30 4.99 5.13 -20.43
CA TYR A 30 5.92 6.02 -19.72
C TYR A 30 6.87 6.71 -20.72
N GLN A 31 6.32 7.52 -21.62
CA GLN A 31 7.13 8.39 -22.47
C GLN A 31 7.64 9.57 -21.64
N ASN A 32 8.88 9.45 -21.17
CA ASN A 32 9.51 10.42 -20.29
C ASN A 32 9.97 11.65 -21.07
N VAL A 33 9.15 12.70 -21.10
CA VAL A 33 9.72 14.05 -21.11
C VAL A 33 10.25 14.26 -19.70
N ILE A 34 11.56 14.48 -19.53
CA ILE A 34 12.14 14.81 -18.23
C ILE A 34 12.13 16.33 -18.13
N PRO A 35 11.28 16.96 -17.30
CA PRO A 35 11.45 18.36 -16.98
C PRO A 35 12.86 18.59 -16.42
N GLN A 36 13.57 19.62 -16.87
CA GLN A 36 14.93 19.97 -16.41
C GLN A 36 15.07 19.98 -14.88
N LYS A 37 13.98 20.27 -14.16
CA LYS A 37 13.88 20.25 -12.69
C LYS A 37 14.26 18.91 -12.05
N TYR A 38 14.14 17.78 -12.75
CA TYR A 38 14.43 16.46 -12.19
C TYR A 38 15.85 15.96 -12.49
N HIS A 39 16.64 16.69 -13.28
CA HIS A 39 17.97 16.24 -13.67
C HIS A 39 18.91 16.06 -12.47
N ASP A 40 18.94 17.05 -11.58
CA ASP A 40 19.79 17.01 -10.37
C ASP A 40 19.42 15.82 -9.46
N LEU A 41 18.12 15.55 -9.28
CA LEU A 41 17.62 14.43 -8.48
C LEU A 41 17.97 13.07 -9.11
N ILE A 42 17.93 12.97 -10.45
CA ILE A 42 18.30 11.75 -11.17
C ILE A 42 19.79 11.47 -10.99
N GLU A 43 20.65 12.47 -11.13
CA GLU A 43 22.09 12.32 -10.93
C GLU A 43 22.43 12.01 -9.47
N GLU A 44 21.74 12.59 -8.48
CA GLU A 44 21.90 12.26 -7.07
C GLU A 44 21.56 10.78 -6.78
N ARG A 45 20.46 10.29 -7.35
CA ARG A 45 20.05 8.88 -7.24
C ARG A 45 21.08 7.95 -7.86
N LEU A 46 21.55 8.25 -9.08
CA LEU A 46 22.57 7.45 -9.77
C LEU A 46 23.89 7.44 -9.00
N ASN A 47 24.30 8.57 -8.42
CA ASN A 47 25.48 8.65 -7.58
C ASN A 47 25.33 7.79 -6.32
N THR A 48 24.15 7.84 -5.68
CA THR A 48 23.85 6.99 -4.53
C THR A 48 23.91 5.51 -4.88
N TRP A 49 23.31 5.10 -6.00
CA TRP A 49 23.36 3.72 -6.48
C TRP A 49 24.79 3.27 -6.82
N SER A 50 25.55 4.14 -7.47
CA SER A 50 26.97 3.91 -7.77
C SER A 50 27.77 3.66 -6.49
N LYS A 51 27.60 4.50 -5.45
CA LYS A 51 28.25 4.32 -4.15
C LYS A 51 27.87 3.02 -3.46
N LEU A 52 26.59 2.65 -3.46
CA LEU A 52 26.10 1.43 -2.83
C LEU A 52 26.62 0.16 -3.52
N LEU A 53 26.82 0.20 -4.83
CA LEU A 53 27.34 -0.94 -5.62
C LEU A 53 28.88 -0.99 -5.69
N GLY A 54 29.58 -0.03 -5.11
CA GLY A 54 31.05 0.03 -5.09
C GLY A 54 31.68 0.72 -6.31
N GLY A 55 30.91 1.46 -7.10
CA GLY A 55 31.39 2.29 -8.20
C GLY A 55 30.50 2.27 -9.45
N GLU A 56 30.80 3.19 -10.37
CA GLU A 56 30.03 3.36 -11.61
C GLU A 56 30.15 2.14 -12.53
N GLN A 57 31.29 1.44 -12.51
CA GLN A 57 31.51 0.25 -13.32
C GLN A 57 30.62 -0.92 -12.87
N GLN A 58 30.48 -1.13 -11.55
CA GLN A 58 29.61 -2.16 -10.98
C GLN A 58 28.13 -1.85 -11.26
N LEU A 59 27.75 -0.57 -11.17
CA LEU A 59 26.42 -0.13 -11.57
C LEU A 59 26.16 -0.43 -13.05
N LYS A 60 27.08 -0.07 -13.96
CA LYS A 60 26.95 -0.38 -15.39
C LYS A 60 26.83 -1.89 -15.64
N GLN A 61 27.64 -2.70 -14.98
CA GLN A 61 27.59 -4.16 -15.12
C GLN A 61 26.24 -4.73 -14.63
N ARG A 62 25.73 -4.25 -13.50
CA ARG A 62 24.42 -4.67 -12.98
C ARG A 62 23.28 -4.28 -13.92
N LEU A 63 23.32 -3.08 -14.48
CA LEU A 63 22.33 -2.60 -15.46
C LEU A 63 22.36 -3.44 -16.75
N GLN A 64 23.55 -3.83 -17.23
CA GLN A 64 23.69 -4.69 -18.40
C GLN A 64 23.04 -6.06 -18.22
N TRP A 65 23.00 -6.62 -17.01
CA TRP A 65 22.28 -7.88 -16.75
C TRP A 65 20.78 -7.78 -16.97
N ASP A 66 20.22 -6.58 -16.80
CA ASP A 66 18.80 -6.28 -17.07
C ASP A 66 18.60 -5.71 -18.49
N GLY A 67 19.64 -5.70 -19.34
CA GLY A 67 19.59 -5.14 -20.70
C GLY A 67 19.52 -3.61 -20.75
N LEU A 68 19.95 -2.93 -19.69
CA LEU A 68 19.84 -1.47 -19.54
C LEU A 68 21.19 -0.77 -19.65
N ASP A 69 21.15 0.49 -20.09
CA ASP A 69 22.26 1.43 -20.01
C ASP A 69 21.91 2.68 -19.19
N LEU A 70 22.92 3.47 -18.83
CA LEU A 70 22.73 4.67 -18.00
C LEU A 70 21.83 5.71 -18.67
N THR A 71 21.86 5.81 -20.00
CA THR A 71 21.01 6.73 -20.76
C THR A 71 19.54 6.36 -20.66
N THR A 72 19.22 5.08 -20.76
CA THR A 72 17.87 4.53 -20.62
C THR A 72 17.38 4.69 -19.18
N VAL A 73 18.22 4.36 -18.20
CA VAL A 73 17.88 4.48 -16.78
C VAL A 73 17.64 5.94 -16.37
N ARG A 74 18.42 6.89 -16.88
CA ARG A 74 18.18 8.32 -16.63
C ARG A 74 16.77 8.74 -17.04
N ASN A 75 16.31 8.29 -18.20
CA ASN A 75 14.96 8.57 -18.67
C ASN A 75 13.91 7.93 -17.75
N LEU A 76 14.14 6.71 -17.27
CA LEU A 76 13.23 5.97 -16.42
C LEU A 76 13.15 6.47 -14.97
N LEU A 77 14.20 7.14 -14.48
CA LEU A 77 14.26 7.70 -13.13
C LEU A 77 13.54 9.04 -12.99
N GLY A 78 13.11 9.64 -14.12
CA GLY A 78 12.19 10.76 -14.13
C GLY A 78 10.84 10.42 -13.50
N THR A 79 10.11 11.45 -13.08
CA THR A 79 8.68 11.29 -12.79
C THR A 79 7.99 11.13 -14.15
N ALA A 80 7.33 10.01 -14.37
CA ALA A 80 6.67 9.77 -15.64
C ALA A 80 5.55 10.80 -15.86
N GLU A 81 5.56 11.43 -17.02
CA GLU A 81 4.44 12.24 -17.49
C GLU A 81 3.36 11.33 -18.09
N PHE A 82 2.11 11.73 -17.88
CA PHE A 82 0.92 10.96 -18.17
C PHE A 82 0.62 10.88 -19.67
N ARG A 83 0.03 9.76 -20.12
CA ARG A 83 -0.72 9.68 -21.38
C ARG A 83 -2.21 9.58 -21.06
N GLU A 84 -3.05 10.25 -21.87
CA GLU A 84 -4.51 10.33 -21.72
C GLU A 84 -5.23 8.96 -21.66
N ASP A 85 -4.56 7.86 -22.01
CA ASP A 85 -5.08 6.50 -22.10
C ASP A 85 -4.69 5.58 -20.91
N TYR A 86 -4.14 6.11 -19.82
CA TYR A 86 -3.71 5.28 -18.69
C TYR A 86 -4.89 4.62 -17.95
N THR A 87 -4.97 3.30 -18.04
CA THR A 87 -5.89 2.46 -17.26
C THR A 87 -5.28 2.12 -15.90
N LEU A 88 -6.05 2.30 -14.83
CA LEU A 88 -5.59 1.92 -13.49
C LEU A 88 -5.38 0.39 -13.39
N PRO A 89 -4.26 -0.06 -12.81
CA PRO A 89 -4.05 -1.48 -12.54
C PRO A 89 -5.04 -1.97 -11.46
N SER A 90 -5.34 -3.27 -11.43
CA SER A 90 -6.31 -3.88 -10.48
C SER A 90 -6.05 -3.46 -9.05
N TRP A 91 -4.80 -3.56 -8.61
CA TRP A 91 -4.38 -3.22 -7.27
C TRP A 91 -4.70 -1.75 -6.91
N ALA A 92 -4.67 -0.83 -7.88
CA ALA A 92 -4.96 0.58 -7.64
C ALA A 92 -6.47 0.82 -7.46
N GLU A 93 -7.32 0.07 -8.17
CA GLU A 93 -8.76 0.05 -7.91
C GLU A 93 -9.08 -0.56 -6.54
N THR A 94 -8.38 -1.64 -6.16
CA THR A 94 -8.50 -2.20 -4.81
C THR A 94 -8.05 -1.19 -3.74
N LEU A 95 -6.96 -0.45 -3.97
CA LEU A 95 -6.51 0.60 -3.06
C LEU A 95 -7.53 1.74 -2.94
N LYS A 96 -8.14 2.13 -4.07
CA LYS A 96 -9.23 3.12 -4.08
C LYS A 96 -10.40 2.66 -3.22
N GLU A 97 -10.87 1.43 -3.40
CA GLU A 97 -11.96 0.86 -2.60
C GLU A 97 -11.62 0.81 -1.11
N LEU A 98 -10.37 0.47 -0.77
CA LEU A 98 -9.87 0.48 0.61
C LEU A 98 -9.97 1.87 1.23
N ILE A 99 -9.48 2.90 0.55
CA ILE A 99 -9.50 4.28 1.01
C ILE A 99 -10.94 4.78 1.19
N GLU A 100 -11.79 4.55 0.18
CA GLU A 100 -13.20 4.98 0.21
C GLU A 100 -13.97 4.30 1.35
N THR A 101 -13.83 2.98 1.50
CA THR A 101 -14.49 2.22 2.58
C THR A 101 -14.01 2.68 3.96
N THR A 102 -12.70 2.86 4.10
CA THR A 102 -12.10 3.29 5.36
C THR A 102 -12.60 4.68 5.75
N SER A 103 -12.60 5.62 4.81
CA SER A 103 -13.09 6.99 5.04
C SER A 103 -14.54 7.03 5.53
N ALA A 104 -15.38 6.12 5.05
CA ALA A 104 -16.80 6.06 5.37
C ALA A 104 -17.11 5.38 6.72
N SER A 105 -16.26 4.46 7.19
CA SER A 105 -16.65 3.53 8.25
C SER A 105 -15.63 3.33 9.37
N TRP A 106 -14.43 3.93 9.33
CA TRP A 106 -13.40 3.66 10.34
C TRP A 106 -13.81 4.04 11.79
N LEU A 107 -14.75 4.99 11.94
CA LEU A 107 -15.28 5.39 13.26
C LEU A 107 -16.34 4.44 13.83
N THR A 108 -16.88 3.52 13.02
CA THR A 108 -17.99 2.64 13.40
C THR A 108 -17.58 1.17 13.53
N LEU A 109 -16.29 0.84 13.43
CA LEU A 109 -15.78 -0.54 13.45
C LEU A 109 -15.67 -1.14 14.87
N GLU A 110 -16.07 -0.40 15.91
CA GLU A 110 -16.11 -0.91 17.28
C GLU A 110 -17.31 -1.86 17.46
N GLY A 111 -17.06 -3.17 17.62
CA GLY A 111 -18.05 -4.11 18.16
C GLY A 111 -18.63 -5.17 17.21
N GLU A 112 -17.97 -5.54 16.12
CA GLU A 112 -18.36 -6.77 15.41
C GLU A 112 -17.92 -8.02 16.18
N ASP A 113 -18.85 -8.94 16.47
CA ASP A 113 -18.62 -10.22 17.18
C ASP A 113 -17.61 -11.15 16.48
N ASN A 114 -17.19 -10.82 15.24
CA ASN A 114 -16.25 -11.58 14.40
C ASN A 114 -15.00 -10.77 14.05
N SER A 115 -14.49 -9.98 15.00
CA SER A 115 -13.27 -9.23 14.77
C SER A 115 -12.04 -10.17 14.67
N PRO A 116 -11.14 -9.99 13.68
CA PRO A 116 -9.89 -10.76 13.56
C PRO A 116 -8.84 -10.37 14.61
N LEU A 117 -9.24 -9.61 15.63
CA LEU A 117 -8.37 -9.10 16.68
C LEU A 117 -8.31 -10.11 17.83
N ASP A 118 -7.10 -10.51 18.20
CA ASP A 118 -6.85 -11.39 19.33
C ASP A 118 -6.37 -10.56 20.52
N SER A 119 -7.23 -10.38 21.51
CA SER A 119 -6.90 -9.62 22.72
C SER A 119 -5.76 -10.24 23.55
N GLN A 120 -5.49 -11.54 23.40
CA GLN A 120 -4.38 -12.21 24.10
C GLN A 120 -3.04 -12.01 23.38
N ASN A 121 -3.06 -11.75 22.07
CA ASN A 121 -1.88 -11.57 21.26
C ASN A 121 -2.07 -10.44 20.24
N PRO A 122 -2.19 -9.16 20.69
CA PRO A 122 -2.49 -8.04 19.81
C PRO A 122 -1.32 -7.75 18.86
N LEU A 123 -1.65 -7.40 17.61
CA LEU A 123 -0.65 -6.94 16.65
C LEU A 123 -0.48 -5.43 16.69
N PRO A 124 0.72 -4.90 16.48
CA PRO A 124 0.91 -3.46 16.47
C PRO A 124 0.14 -2.82 15.31
N PHE A 125 -0.55 -1.73 15.61
CA PHE A 125 -1.37 -1.02 14.62
C PHE A 125 -2.49 -1.86 13.99
N GLU A 126 -2.97 -2.93 14.64
CA GLU A 126 -4.05 -3.76 14.07
C GLU A 126 -5.35 -2.98 13.79
N ASP A 127 -5.64 -1.93 14.57
CA ASP A 127 -6.76 -1.01 14.34
C ASP A 127 -6.68 -0.29 12.98
N PHE A 128 -5.47 0.02 12.50
CA PHE A 128 -5.26 0.65 11.18
C PHE A 128 -5.66 -0.28 10.04
N TYR A 129 -5.41 -1.58 10.20
CA TYR A 129 -5.64 -2.58 9.15
C TYR A 129 -7.04 -3.19 9.19
N LEU A 130 -7.78 -3.03 10.30
CA LEU A 130 -9.13 -3.59 10.45
C LEU A 130 -10.08 -3.24 9.29
N PRO A 131 -10.18 -1.97 8.81
CA PRO A 131 -11.00 -1.64 7.65
C PRO A 131 -10.62 -2.45 6.40
N PHE A 132 -9.33 -2.75 6.23
CA PHE A 132 -8.83 -3.48 5.06
C PHE A 132 -9.19 -4.96 5.12
N ILE A 133 -9.18 -5.56 6.32
CA ILE A 133 -9.65 -6.94 6.51
C ILE A 133 -11.13 -7.05 6.14
N LEU A 134 -11.95 -6.07 6.50
CA LEU A 134 -13.37 -6.04 6.12
C LEU A 134 -13.57 -5.94 4.60
N VAL A 135 -12.74 -5.16 3.90
CA VAL A 135 -12.74 -5.14 2.42
C VAL A 135 -12.39 -6.52 1.86
N GLY A 136 -11.33 -7.16 2.39
CA GLY A 136 -10.95 -8.53 2.03
C GLY A 136 -12.10 -9.53 2.23
N ARG A 137 -12.77 -9.48 3.39
CA ARG A 137 -13.94 -10.30 3.72
C ARG A 137 -15.07 -10.13 2.71
N ARG A 138 -15.42 -8.89 2.35
CA ARG A 138 -16.47 -8.61 1.35
C ARG A 138 -16.10 -9.12 -0.03
N LYS A 139 -14.85 -8.91 -0.48
CA LYS A 139 -14.35 -9.42 -1.76
C LYS A 139 -14.37 -10.95 -1.81
N LEU A 140 -13.92 -11.60 -0.74
CA LEU A 140 -13.95 -13.06 -0.60
C LEU A 140 -15.40 -13.59 -0.66
N SER A 141 -16.31 -13.00 0.12
CA SER A 141 -17.73 -13.35 0.10
C SER A 141 -18.33 -13.23 -1.31
N THR A 142 -18.03 -12.13 -2.01
CA THR A 142 -18.48 -11.91 -3.40
C THR A 142 -17.94 -12.97 -4.36
N GLY A 143 -16.66 -13.34 -4.24
CA GLY A 143 -16.04 -14.37 -5.08
C GLY A 143 -16.56 -15.79 -4.82
N LEU A 144 -17.05 -16.06 -3.61
CA LEU A 144 -17.60 -17.36 -3.20
C LEU A 144 -19.12 -17.45 -3.43
N SER A 145 -19.84 -16.33 -3.42
CA SER A 145 -21.31 -16.25 -3.61
C SER A 145 -21.79 -16.86 -4.94
N ALA A 146 -20.91 -17.00 -5.92
CA ALA A 146 -21.23 -17.71 -7.16
C ALA A 146 -21.49 -19.22 -6.96
N ASN A 147 -20.99 -19.84 -5.88
CA ASN A 147 -21.00 -21.30 -5.67
C ASN A 147 -21.27 -21.76 -4.21
N SER A 148 -21.78 -20.89 -3.33
CA SER A 148 -22.19 -21.16 -1.92
C SER A 148 -21.31 -22.11 -1.05
N PRO A 149 -20.01 -21.85 -0.82
CA PRO A 149 -19.18 -22.67 0.06
C PRO A 149 -18.90 -22.07 1.46
N LEU A 150 -19.49 -20.92 1.81
CA LEU A 150 -19.23 -20.25 3.10
C LEU A 150 -19.63 -21.09 4.33
N THR A 151 -20.41 -22.16 4.16
CA THR A 151 -20.80 -23.09 5.23
C THR A 151 -19.76 -24.17 5.54
N LEU A 152 -18.66 -24.25 4.78
CA LEU A 152 -17.66 -25.33 4.95
C LEU A 152 -16.62 -25.04 6.03
N LEU A 153 -16.23 -23.78 6.19
CA LEU A 153 -15.27 -23.39 7.21
C LEU A 153 -16.01 -22.97 8.47
N SER A 154 -15.50 -23.39 9.61
CA SER A 154 -15.98 -22.85 10.89
C SER A 154 -15.61 -21.37 11.00
N GLN A 155 -16.29 -20.67 11.89
CA GLN A 155 -16.02 -19.26 12.19
C GLN A 155 -14.56 -19.05 12.63
N GLU A 156 -13.99 -19.99 13.39
CA GLU A 156 -12.60 -19.96 13.83
C GLU A 156 -11.62 -20.14 12.66
N ALA A 157 -11.93 -21.02 11.71
CA ALA A 157 -11.10 -21.21 10.52
C ALA A 157 -11.10 -19.94 9.64
N TYR A 158 -12.25 -19.27 9.49
CA TYR A 158 -12.32 -17.97 8.82
C TYR A 158 -11.53 -16.89 9.56
N ALA A 159 -11.70 -16.79 10.89
CA ALA A 159 -10.96 -15.82 11.70
C ALA A 159 -9.45 -16.06 11.61
N ALA A 160 -8.98 -17.31 11.54
CA ALA A 160 -7.57 -17.63 11.34
C ALA A 160 -7.04 -17.17 9.97
N LEU A 161 -7.82 -17.33 8.90
CA LEU A 161 -7.45 -16.81 7.57
C LEU A 161 -7.33 -15.28 7.58
N GLU A 162 -8.27 -14.60 8.20
CA GLU A 162 -8.23 -13.13 8.34
C GLU A 162 -7.07 -12.66 9.24
N ARG A 163 -6.79 -13.38 10.32
CA ARG A 163 -5.63 -13.11 11.18
C ARG A 163 -4.32 -13.26 10.42
N SER A 164 -4.23 -14.25 9.53
CA SER A 164 -3.04 -14.42 8.68
C SER A 164 -2.85 -13.26 7.70
N LEU A 165 -3.93 -12.73 7.11
CA LEU A 165 -3.89 -11.52 6.28
C LEU A 165 -3.45 -10.32 7.12
N LEU A 166 -4.05 -10.11 8.28
CA LEU A 166 -3.69 -9.02 9.19
C LEU A 166 -2.21 -9.04 9.54
N GLN A 167 -1.65 -10.21 9.86
CA GLN A 167 -0.22 -10.36 10.12
C GLN A 167 0.64 -9.96 8.92
N GLN A 168 0.25 -10.37 7.70
CA GLN A 168 0.97 -9.99 6.48
C GLN A 168 0.95 -8.48 6.27
N LEU A 169 -0.21 -7.84 6.42
CA LEU A 169 -0.35 -6.38 6.25
C LEU A 169 0.45 -5.61 7.32
N VAL A 170 0.40 -6.05 8.58
CA VAL A 170 1.22 -5.48 9.66
C VAL A 170 2.69 -5.57 9.32
N ASN A 171 3.18 -6.73 8.89
CA ASN A 171 4.59 -6.92 8.54
C ASN A 171 5.06 -6.00 7.41
N LEU A 172 4.17 -5.64 6.47
CA LEU A 172 4.49 -4.72 5.38
C LEU A 172 4.63 -3.26 5.84
N GLY A 173 3.79 -2.82 6.77
CA GLY A 173 3.70 -1.40 7.15
C GLY A 173 4.23 -1.03 8.53
N ILE A 174 4.64 -2.01 9.35
CA ILE A 174 5.00 -1.77 10.77
C ILE A 174 6.07 -0.69 10.95
N GLU A 175 7.17 -0.77 10.21
CA GLU A 175 8.27 0.20 10.33
C GLU A 175 7.84 1.60 9.88
N THR A 176 7.05 1.69 8.81
CA THR A 176 6.51 2.96 8.29
C THR A 176 5.55 3.61 9.27
N LEU A 177 4.61 2.84 9.83
CA LEU A 177 3.66 3.34 10.83
C LEU A 177 4.35 3.72 12.13
N LEU A 178 5.35 2.95 12.57
CA LEU A 178 6.13 3.28 13.76
C LEU A 178 6.92 4.58 13.58
N PHE A 179 7.51 4.80 12.39
CA PHE A 179 8.19 6.05 12.06
C PHE A 179 7.23 7.26 12.10
N GLU A 180 6.07 7.15 11.46
CA GLU A 180 5.05 8.20 11.45
C GLU A 180 4.50 8.47 12.86
N PHE A 181 4.22 7.42 13.64
CA PHE A 181 3.76 7.55 15.02
C PHE A 181 4.80 8.23 15.92
N ASN A 182 6.08 7.85 15.80
CA ASN A 182 7.16 8.50 16.54
C ASN A 182 7.32 9.97 16.17
N THR A 183 7.17 10.30 14.89
CA THR A 183 7.20 11.68 14.40
C THR A 183 6.01 12.48 14.95
N PHE A 184 4.82 11.89 14.92
CA PHE A 184 3.60 12.48 15.47
C PHE A 184 3.72 12.76 16.98
N ARG A 185 4.24 11.79 17.74
CA ARG A 185 4.45 11.91 19.19
C ARG A 185 5.45 13.01 19.55
N LYS A 186 6.51 13.20 18.75
CA LYS A 186 7.47 14.29 18.97
C LYS A 186 6.84 15.67 18.77
N ALA A 187 5.90 15.80 17.84
CA ALA A 187 5.17 17.04 17.59
C ALA A 187 4.08 17.32 18.66
N HIS A 188 3.67 16.31 19.41
CA HIS A 188 2.68 16.40 20.48
C HIS A 188 3.29 15.88 21.80
N PRO A 189 4.29 16.59 22.37
CA PRO A 189 4.96 16.13 23.58
C PRO A 189 3.94 16.01 24.73
N PRO A 190 3.98 14.92 25.50
CA PRO A 190 3.11 14.76 26.64
C PRO A 190 3.44 15.85 27.67
N ALA A 191 2.40 16.39 28.32
CA ALA A 191 2.57 17.44 29.32
C ALA A 191 3.29 16.95 30.60
N ASN A 192 3.30 15.62 30.87
CA ASN A 192 3.88 14.96 32.05
C ASN A 192 4.43 13.55 31.69
N GLN A 193 4.88 12.78 32.69
CA GLN A 193 5.18 11.34 32.55
C GLN A 193 3.99 10.63 31.90
N THR A 194 4.21 9.99 30.75
CA THR A 194 3.12 9.44 29.93
C THR A 194 2.44 8.29 30.66
N THR A 195 1.20 8.50 31.10
CA THR A 195 0.38 7.43 31.66
C THR A 195 -0.07 6.47 30.53
N PRO A 196 -0.45 5.22 30.84
CA PRO A 196 -1.02 4.31 29.86
C PRO A 196 -2.26 4.88 29.16
N GLN A 197 -3.07 5.66 29.89
CA GLN A 197 -4.26 6.31 29.36
C GLN A 197 -3.93 7.42 28.36
N GLU A 198 -2.97 8.28 28.67
CA GLU A 198 -2.48 9.31 27.74
C GLU A 198 -1.85 8.69 26.49
N SER A 199 -1.11 7.59 26.65
CA SER A 199 -0.53 6.85 25.52
C SER A 199 -1.61 6.36 24.55
N ARG A 200 -2.71 5.81 25.09
CA ARG A 200 -3.86 5.37 24.29
C ARG A 200 -4.57 6.53 23.60
N ILE A 201 -4.71 7.68 24.27
CA ILE A 201 -5.30 8.89 23.66
C ILE A 201 -4.44 9.40 22.50
N ILE A 202 -3.11 9.46 22.68
CA ILE A 202 -2.17 9.89 21.62
C ILE A 202 -2.24 8.91 20.43
N TYR A 203 -2.21 7.61 20.70
CA TYR A 203 -2.33 6.56 19.69
C TYR A 203 -3.64 6.67 18.91
N ASN A 204 -4.78 6.76 19.60
CA ASN A 204 -6.07 6.90 18.96
C ASN A 204 -6.11 8.18 18.10
N THR A 205 -5.61 9.31 18.63
CA THR A 205 -5.54 10.59 17.90
C THR A 205 -4.69 10.49 16.64
N PHE A 206 -3.55 9.78 16.71
CA PHE A 206 -2.71 9.48 15.56
C PHE A 206 -3.50 8.72 14.49
N LEU A 207 -4.18 7.63 14.86
CA LEU A 207 -5.02 6.87 13.91
C LEU A 207 -6.16 7.70 13.34
N LYS A 208 -6.84 8.52 14.16
CA LYS A 208 -7.90 9.42 13.67
C LYS A 208 -7.40 10.36 12.59
N ASN A 209 -6.20 10.94 12.79
CA ASN A 209 -5.60 11.85 11.82
C ASN A 209 -5.11 11.10 10.56
N LEU A 210 -4.57 9.89 10.74
CA LEU A 210 -4.08 9.05 9.65
C LEU A 210 -5.21 8.55 8.75
N LEU A 211 -6.38 8.23 9.32
CA LEU A 211 -7.51 7.62 8.62
C LEU A 211 -8.62 8.62 8.23
N LYS A 212 -8.45 9.92 8.53
CA LYS A 212 -9.47 10.96 8.24
C LYS A 212 -9.88 11.04 6.77
N ASP A 213 -8.96 10.71 5.87
CA ASP A 213 -9.14 10.69 4.41
C ASP A 213 -9.04 9.25 3.87
N GLY A 214 -9.30 8.26 4.72
CA GLY A 214 -9.11 6.84 4.40
C GLY A 214 -7.66 6.39 4.27
N GLY A 215 -6.69 7.23 4.65
CA GLY A 215 -5.26 6.98 4.47
C GLY A 215 -4.71 7.49 3.14
N LEU A 216 -5.48 8.28 2.38
CA LEU A 216 -5.07 8.78 1.07
C LEU A 216 -3.76 9.56 1.14
N ALA A 217 -3.63 10.52 2.06
CA ALA A 217 -2.40 11.29 2.24
C ALA A 217 -1.21 10.39 2.65
N PHE A 218 -1.48 9.35 3.46
CA PHE A 218 -0.46 8.38 3.87
C PHE A 218 0.05 7.57 2.68
N PHE A 219 -0.84 7.01 1.86
CA PHE A 219 -0.45 6.25 0.67
C PHE A 219 0.12 7.12 -0.44
N ASN A 220 -0.24 8.39 -0.52
CA ASN A 220 0.43 9.34 -1.42
C ASN A 220 1.90 9.58 -1.01
N ARG A 221 2.19 9.57 0.30
CA ARG A 221 3.56 9.65 0.83
C ARG A 221 4.33 8.32 0.70
N TYR A 222 3.62 7.20 0.84
CA TYR A 222 4.17 5.83 0.77
C TYR A 222 3.48 5.00 -0.32
N PRO A 223 3.64 5.37 -1.61
CA PRO A 223 2.87 4.79 -2.71
C PRO A 223 3.18 3.30 -2.93
N VAL A 224 4.44 2.91 -2.75
CA VAL A 224 4.86 1.50 -2.82
C VAL A 224 4.20 0.67 -1.72
N LEU A 225 4.05 1.20 -0.51
CA LEU A 225 3.34 0.51 0.57
C LEU A 225 1.85 0.32 0.23
N GLY A 226 1.20 1.34 -0.31
CA GLY A 226 -0.19 1.24 -0.77
C GLY A 226 -0.37 0.14 -1.81
N ARG A 227 0.55 0.06 -2.77
CA ARG A 227 0.57 -1.03 -3.75
C ARG A 227 0.76 -2.40 -3.11
N LEU A 228 1.73 -2.55 -2.20
CA LEU A 228 2.01 -3.83 -1.55
C LEU A 228 0.82 -4.32 -0.73
N ILE A 229 0.16 -3.45 0.04
CA ILE A 229 -1.06 -3.77 0.80
C ILE A 229 -2.18 -4.22 -0.14
N ALA A 230 -2.49 -3.45 -1.18
CA ALA A 230 -3.56 -3.78 -2.10
C ALA A 230 -3.29 -5.10 -2.86
N THR A 231 -2.06 -5.30 -3.33
CA THR A 231 -1.64 -6.54 -4.00
C THR A 231 -1.74 -7.74 -3.05
N THR A 232 -1.32 -7.58 -1.79
CA THR A 232 -1.38 -8.66 -0.79
C THR A 232 -2.82 -9.06 -0.50
N LEU A 233 -3.72 -8.08 -0.42
CA LEU A 233 -5.15 -8.33 -0.26
C LEU A 233 -5.75 -9.05 -1.47
N GLU A 234 -5.42 -8.63 -2.70
CA GLU A 234 -5.87 -9.32 -3.92
C GLU A 234 -5.41 -10.78 -3.95
N LEU A 235 -4.12 -11.02 -3.70
CA LEU A 235 -3.55 -12.37 -3.65
C LEU A 235 -4.17 -13.23 -2.55
N TRP A 236 -4.44 -12.65 -1.38
CA TRP A 236 -5.12 -13.36 -0.30
C TRP A 236 -6.55 -13.74 -0.68
N VAL A 237 -7.32 -12.83 -1.29
CA VAL A 237 -8.68 -13.12 -1.77
C VAL A 237 -8.65 -14.23 -2.82
N GLU A 238 -7.76 -14.14 -3.80
CA GLU A 238 -7.62 -15.14 -4.87
C GLU A 238 -7.26 -16.52 -4.32
N SER A 239 -6.18 -16.60 -3.54
CA SER A 239 -5.69 -17.86 -2.97
C SER A 239 -6.68 -18.49 -2.00
N THR A 240 -7.34 -17.70 -1.16
CA THR A 240 -8.37 -18.19 -0.23
C THR A 240 -9.61 -18.66 -0.96
N THR A 241 -10.01 -17.96 -2.03
CA THR A 241 -11.12 -18.38 -2.88
C THR A 241 -10.84 -19.73 -3.54
N GLU A 242 -9.66 -19.89 -4.13
CA GLU A 242 -9.23 -21.14 -4.77
C GLU A 242 -9.13 -22.29 -3.75
N PHE A 243 -8.56 -22.03 -2.58
CA PHE A 243 -8.49 -23.01 -1.49
C PHE A 243 -9.88 -23.52 -1.09
N ILE A 244 -10.83 -22.62 -0.83
CA ILE A 244 -12.20 -22.99 -0.44
C ILE A 244 -12.91 -23.76 -1.57
N ARG A 245 -12.71 -23.38 -2.83
CA ARG A 245 -13.27 -24.09 -3.99
C ARG A 245 -12.69 -25.51 -4.14
N ARG A 246 -11.43 -25.73 -3.77
CA ARG A 246 -10.84 -27.08 -3.78
C ARG A 246 -11.32 -27.95 -2.63
N LEU A 247 -11.77 -27.37 -1.52
CA LEU A 247 -12.39 -28.13 -0.43
C LEU A 247 -13.81 -28.58 -0.78
N THR A 248 -14.51 -27.87 -1.67
CA THR A 248 -15.84 -28.26 -2.17
C THR A 248 -15.84 -29.33 -3.26
N GLY A 249 -14.68 -29.61 -3.87
CA GLY A 249 -14.55 -30.39 -5.11
C GLY A 249 -13.90 -31.74 -4.92
#